data_AF-A0AB39MR29-F1
#
_entry.id   AF-A0AB39MR29-F1
#
_cell.length_a   1.000
_cell.length_b   1.000
_cell.length_c   1.000
_cell.angle_alpha   90.00
_cell.angle_beta   90.00
_cell.angle_gamma   90.00
#
_symmetry.space_group_name_H-M   'P 1'
#
loop_
_entity.id
_entity.type
_entity.pdbx_description
1 polymer ?
#
loop_
_entity_poly.entity_id
_entity_poly.type
_entity_poly.pdbx_seq_one_letter_code
_entity_poly.pdbx_strand_id
1 'polypeptide(L)'
;MAEEAGTGTDDACVWDERLGWAFGLIADDPATRTAALGRLAEARRQVADALGRFNEMWRLTLPLGAEEQYREPVFLQARQRHHQVQRRSLPDGLWGRPASGDLATWPGLPYALLFLEWEARYPREWTQHAKAWGTKQSLIRDMALVHQEEAIRAKLTDLVEMVVLRAYRCKDREYVRVARAVDSADLRGRLYRAVGSDSPWARCHAGYVLWLLDRPDMPNTPHVWRAWVAGKAAALM
;
A
#
# COMPACT_ATOMS: atom_id res chain seq x y z
N MET A 1 -17.56 10.17 32.28
CA MET A 1 -16.18 9.83 32.67
C MET A 1 -15.46 9.48 31.39
N ALA A 2 -14.65 10.43 30.90
CA ALA A 2 -13.90 10.29 29.67
C ALA A 2 -12.80 9.27 29.89
N GLU A 3 -12.95 8.10 29.28
CA GLU A 3 -11.87 7.15 29.17
C GLU A 3 -10.91 7.71 28.12
N GLU A 4 -9.73 8.13 28.57
CA GLU A 4 -8.59 8.43 27.71
C GLU A 4 -8.35 7.20 26.83
N ALA A 5 -8.87 7.26 25.61
CA ALA A 5 -8.46 6.37 24.54
C ALA A 5 -6.96 6.60 24.36
N GLY A 6 -6.15 5.75 24.99
CA GLY A 6 -4.71 5.78 24.88
C GLY A 6 -4.32 5.77 23.42
N THR A 7 -4.05 6.96 22.88
CA THR A 7 -3.35 7.20 21.63
C THR A 7 -1.88 6.86 21.85
N GLY A 8 -1.62 5.61 22.24
CA GLY A 8 -0.28 5.05 22.22
C GLY A 8 0.07 4.87 20.75
N THR A 9 0.72 5.86 20.15
CA THR A 9 1.42 5.70 18.89
C THR A 9 2.33 4.49 19.06
N ASP A 10 2.01 3.38 18.41
CA ASP A 10 2.84 2.18 18.49
C ASP A 10 4.26 2.57 18.09
N ASP A 11 5.24 2.27 18.94
CA ASP A 11 6.64 2.46 18.60
C ASP A 11 7.10 1.44 17.54
N ALA A 12 8.33 1.60 17.04
CA ALA A 12 8.88 0.71 16.03
C ALA A 12 9.00 -0.75 16.49
N CYS A 13 9.24 -0.99 17.78
CA CYS A 13 9.36 -2.34 18.35
C CYS A 13 8.02 -3.09 18.23
N VAL A 14 6.93 -2.42 18.59
CA VAL A 14 5.57 -2.97 18.52
C VAL A 14 5.16 -3.28 17.08
N TRP A 15 5.62 -2.50 16.10
CA TRP A 15 5.41 -2.82 14.68
C TRP A 15 6.21 -4.05 14.24
N ASP A 16 7.47 -4.15 14.65
CA ASP A 16 8.34 -5.30 14.34
C ASP A 16 7.82 -6.61 14.92
N GLU A 17 7.36 -6.60 16.17
CA GLU A 17 6.74 -7.78 16.79
C GLU A 17 5.50 -8.28 16.01
N ARG A 18 4.72 -7.36 15.43
CA ARG A 18 3.46 -7.70 14.74
C ARG A 18 3.66 -8.07 13.28
N LEU A 19 4.53 -7.35 12.59
CA LEU A 19 4.65 -7.36 11.13
C LEU A 19 6.08 -7.53 10.63
N GLY A 20 7.11 -7.61 11.49
CA GLY A 20 8.50 -7.79 11.08
C GLY A 20 8.71 -9.01 10.17
N TRP A 21 7.91 -10.07 10.36
CA TRP A 21 7.88 -11.23 9.47
C TRP A 21 7.52 -10.91 8.01
N ALA A 22 6.83 -9.80 7.75
CA ALA A 22 6.40 -9.38 6.42
C ALA A 22 7.58 -9.00 5.52
N PHE A 23 8.75 -8.63 6.09
CA PHE A 23 9.99 -8.44 5.32
C PHE A 23 10.40 -9.66 4.48
N GLY A 24 10.00 -10.86 4.91
CA GLY A 24 10.18 -12.06 4.10
C GLY A 24 9.40 -12.06 2.78
N LEU A 25 8.31 -11.29 2.63
CA LEU A 25 7.50 -11.24 1.40
C LEU A 25 8.24 -10.64 0.20
N ILE A 26 9.26 -9.81 0.46
CA ILE A 26 10.11 -9.21 -0.58
C ILE A 26 11.50 -9.84 -0.65
N ALA A 27 11.77 -10.88 0.16
CA ALA A 27 13.05 -11.57 0.16
C ALA A 27 13.32 -12.23 -1.19
N ASP A 28 14.58 -12.19 -1.61
CA ASP A 28 15.04 -12.85 -2.84
C ASP A 28 15.05 -14.37 -2.67
N ASP A 29 15.37 -14.87 -1.47
CA ASP A 29 15.29 -16.29 -1.12
C ASP A 29 13.82 -16.79 -1.16
N PRO A 30 13.50 -17.75 -2.06
CA PRO A 30 12.15 -18.31 -2.16
C PRO A 30 11.68 -19.03 -0.89
N ALA A 31 12.58 -19.61 -0.08
CA ALA A 31 12.19 -20.31 1.14
C ALA A 31 11.70 -19.32 2.20
N THR A 32 12.44 -18.22 2.41
CA THR A 32 12.04 -17.10 3.27
C THR A 32 10.71 -16.49 2.82
N ARG A 33 10.53 -16.28 1.51
CA ARG A 33 9.27 -15.75 0.96
C ARG A 33 8.10 -16.70 1.17
N THR A 34 8.30 -18.00 0.96
CA THR A 34 7.27 -19.03 1.22
C THR A 34 6.86 -19.06 2.70
N ALA A 35 7.81 -18.96 3.62
CA ALA A 35 7.53 -18.90 5.06
C ALA A 35 6.71 -17.65 5.43
N ALA A 36 7.04 -16.49 4.85
CA ALA A 36 6.28 -15.25 5.05
C ALA A 36 4.87 -15.33 4.48
N LEU A 37 4.69 -15.92 3.30
CA LEU A 37 3.36 -16.18 2.71
C LEU A 37 2.52 -17.13 3.60
N GLY A 38 3.15 -18.15 4.20
CA GLY A 38 2.50 -19.03 5.17
C GLY A 38 2.01 -18.29 6.41
N ARG A 39 2.84 -17.39 6.97
CA ARG A 39 2.46 -16.52 8.09
C ARG A 39 1.34 -15.55 7.73
N LEU A 40 1.38 -14.96 6.54
CA LEU A 40 0.31 -14.10 6.04
C LEU A 40 -1.01 -14.88 5.93
N ALA A 41 -0.99 -16.08 5.37
CA ALA A 41 -2.18 -16.91 5.22
C ALA A 41 -2.81 -17.23 6.60
N GLU A 42 -1.99 -17.55 7.60
CA GLU A 42 -2.45 -17.77 8.98
C GLU A 42 -3.01 -16.49 9.61
N ALA A 43 -2.29 -15.37 9.53
CA ALA A 43 -2.77 -14.09 10.05
C ALA A 43 -4.12 -13.69 9.43
N ARG A 44 -4.29 -13.91 8.12
CA ARG A 44 -5.55 -13.63 7.42
C ARG A 44 -6.70 -14.54 7.84
N ARG A 45 -6.44 -15.82 8.12
CA ARG A 45 -7.44 -16.73 8.71
C ARG A 45 -7.89 -16.22 10.07
N GLN A 46 -6.94 -15.84 10.93
CA GLN A 46 -7.27 -15.30 12.26
C GLN A 46 -8.10 -14.01 12.19
N VAL A 47 -7.81 -13.13 11.23
CA VAL A 47 -8.63 -11.94 10.97
C VAL A 47 -10.03 -12.32 10.51
N ALA A 48 -10.17 -13.26 9.58
CA ALA A 48 -11.46 -13.73 9.10
C ALA A 48 -12.31 -14.34 10.23
N ASP A 49 -11.72 -15.16 11.09
CA ASP A 49 -12.40 -15.77 12.24
C ASP A 49 -12.84 -14.72 13.27
N ALA A 50 -11.99 -13.73 13.56
CA ALA A 50 -12.33 -12.65 14.48
C ALA A 50 -13.41 -11.73 13.90
N LEU A 51 -13.37 -11.46 12.58
CA LEU A 51 -14.41 -10.73 11.88
C LEU A 51 -15.74 -11.50 11.88
N GLY A 52 -15.69 -12.81 11.72
CA GLY A 52 -16.86 -13.69 11.86
C GLY A 52 -17.54 -13.54 13.21
N ARG A 53 -16.77 -13.64 14.30
CA ARG A 53 -17.27 -13.43 15.67
C ARG A 53 -17.76 -12.01 15.92
N PHE A 54 -17.03 -11.01 15.44
CA PHE A 54 -17.47 -9.62 15.53
C PHE A 54 -18.82 -9.40 14.85
N ASN A 55 -18.99 -9.90 13.63
CA ASN A 55 -20.24 -9.80 12.88
C ASN A 55 -21.38 -10.60 13.53
N GLU A 56 -21.08 -11.73 14.15
CA GLU A 56 -22.05 -12.50 14.92
C GLU A 56 -22.55 -11.70 16.13
N MET A 57 -21.63 -11.16 16.93
CA MET A 57 -22.02 -10.33 18.08
C MET A 57 -22.76 -9.08 17.65
N TRP A 58 -22.33 -8.41 16.57
CA TRP A 58 -23.05 -7.29 15.97
C TRP A 58 -24.51 -7.66 15.66
N ARG A 59 -24.77 -8.81 15.04
CA ARG A 59 -26.13 -9.25 14.71
C ARG A 59 -26.97 -9.55 15.95
N LEU A 60 -26.40 -10.22 16.95
CA LEU A 60 -27.10 -10.59 18.18
C LEU A 60 -27.46 -9.37 19.04
N THR A 61 -26.62 -8.32 19.03
CA THR A 61 -26.85 -7.10 19.81
C THR A 61 -27.61 -6.02 19.04
N LEU A 62 -27.85 -6.20 17.74
CA LEU A 62 -28.58 -5.24 16.90
C LEU A 62 -29.96 -4.81 17.47
N PRO A 63 -30.78 -5.72 18.05
CA PRO A 63 -32.09 -5.34 18.59
C PRO A 63 -32.05 -4.37 19.77
N LEU A 64 -30.90 -4.18 20.42
CA LEU A 64 -30.76 -3.31 21.58
C LEU A 64 -30.83 -1.82 21.23
N GLY A 65 -30.66 -1.47 19.95
CA GLY A 65 -30.47 -0.08 19.52
C GLY A 65 -28.99 0.32 19.55
N ALA A 66 -28.64 1.38 18.81
CA ALA A 66 -27.25 1.75 18.57
C ALA A 66 -26.49 2.08 19.87
N GLU A 67 -27.07 2.91 20.75
CA GLU A 67 -26.41 3.36 21.97
C GLU A 67 -26.11 2.20 22.94
N GLU A 68 -27.08 1.33 23.16
CA GLU A 68 -26.96 0.15 24.03
C GLU A 68 -26.01 -0.89 23.43
N GLN A 69 -26.10 -1.13 22.12
CA GLN A 69 -25.20 -2.04 21.40
C GLN A 69 -23.73 -1.67 21.61
N TYR A 70 -23.38 -0.38 21.55
CA TYR A 70 -21.99 0.08 21.74
C TYR A 70 -21.53 0.04 23.21
N ARG A 71 -22.42 -0.27 24.16
CA ARG A 71 -22.07 -0.51 25.57
C ARG A 71 -22.01 -2.00 25.92
N GLU A 72 -22.51 -2.89 25.04
CA GLU A 72 -22.54 -4.32 25.30
C GLU A 72 -21.14 -4.93 25.43
N PRO A 73 -20.79 -5.54 26.58
CA PRO A 73 -19.44 -6.05 26.83
C PRO A 73 -18.99 -7.10 25.81
N VAL A 74 -19.87 -8.01 25.41
CA VAL A 74 -19.56 -9.08 24.43
C VAL A 74 -19.27 -8.50 23.04
N PHE A 75 -19.98 -7.44 22.66
CA PHE A 75 -19.76 -6.75 21.40
C PHE A 75 -18.43 -5.99 21.41
N LEU A 76 -18.16 -5.25 22.50
CA LEU A 76 -16.90 -4.53 22.68
C LEU A 76 -15.70 -5.47 22.68
N GLN A 77 -15.78 -6.61 23.37
CA GLN A 77 -14.71 -7.62 23.40
C GLN A 77 -14.46 -8.20 22.00
N ALA A 78 -15.50 -8.55 21.26
CA ALA A 78 -15.37 -9.06 19.90
C ALA A 78 -14.77 -8.01 18.95
N ARG A 79 -15.18 -6.74 19.08
CA ARG A 79 -14.62 -5.61 18.34
C ARG A 79 -13.14 -5.41 18.64
N GLN A 80 -12.77 -5.39 19.92
CA GLN A 80 -11.39 -5.21 20.35
C GLN A 80 -10.51 -6.36 19.84
N ARG A 81 -11.00 -7.60 19.94
CA ARG A 81 -10.28 -8.78 19.43
C ARG A 81 -10.06 -8.69 17.93
N HIS A 82 -11.09 -8.32 17.15
CA HIS A 82 -10.97 -8.12 15.72
C HIS A 82 -9.91 -7.06 15.39
N HIS A 83 -9.94 -5.89 16.03
CA HIS A 83 -8.92 -4.86 15.83
C HIS A 83 -7.50 -5.33 16.20
N GLN A 84 -7.33 -6.10 17.27
CA GLN A 84 -6.03 -6.62 17.69
C GLN A 84 -5.42 -7.58 16.66
N VAL A 85 -6.22 -8.51 16.11
CA VAL A 85 -5.72 -9.46 15.10
C VAL A 85 -5.51 -8.79 13.75
N GLN A 86 -6.34 -7.79 13.41
CA GLN A 86 -6.23 -7.02 12.17
C GLN A 86 -4.86 -6.34 12.06
N ARG A 87 -4.37 -5.78 13.17
CA ARG A 87 -3.05 -5.11 13.26
C ARG A 87 -1.85 -6.03 13.00
N ARG A 88 -2.05 -7.35 12.93
CA ARG A 88 -1.00 -8.37 12.70
C ARG A 88 -1.04 -8.97 11.30
N SER A 89 -1.89 -8.46 10.41
CA SER A 89 -2.09 -8.99 9.06
C SER A 89 -1.92 -7.89 8.02
N LEU A 90 -1.41 -8.24 6.82
CA LEU A 90 -1.44 -7.34 5.67
C LEU A 90 -2.66 -7.64 4.78
N PRO A 91 -3.27 -6.62 4.15
CA PRO A 91 -2.94 -5.19 4.27
C PRO A 91 -3.57 -4.49 5.48
N ASP A 92 -4.39 -5.18 6.26
CA ASP A 92 -5.32 -4.55 7.19
C ASP A 92 -4.63 -3.82 8.37
N GLY A 93 -3.44 -4.29 8.77
CA GLY A 93 -2.62 -3.63 9.78
C GLY A 93 -2.10 -2.25 9.38
N LEU A 94 -2.12 -1.92 8.08
CA LEU A 94 -1.73 -0.60 7.58
C LEU A 94 -2.84 0.45 7.71
N TRP A 95 -4.04 0.07 8.17
CA TRP A 95 -5.17 1.01 8.31
C TRP A 95 -5.03 1.94 9.52
N GLY A 96 -4.19 1.60 10.51
CA GLY A 96 -3.93 2.42 11.71
C GLY A 96 -2.98 3.61 11.49
N ARG A 97 -2.73 4.01 10.24
CA ARG A 97 -1.88 5.15 9.91
C ARG A 97 -2.48 6.47 10.41
N PRO A 98 -1.64 7.44 10.83
CA PRO A 98 -2.14 8.73 11.32
C PRO A 98 -2.92 9.48 10.23
N ALA A 99 -4.07 10.06 10.58
CA ALA A 99 -4.90 10.84 9.66
C ALA A 99 -4.30 12.23 9.36
N SER A 100 -3.52 12.76 10.30
CA SER A 100 -2.78 14.01 10.21
C SER A 100 -1.47 13.85 11.01
N GLY A 101 -0.34 14.11 10.38
CA GLY A 101 0.98 13.96 10.99
C GLY A 101 2.06 13.70 9.95
N ASP A 102 3.31 13.85 10.34
CA ASP A 102 4.43 13.52 9.46
C ASP A 102 4.56 12.01 9.32
N LEU A 103 4.09 11.50 8.18
CA LEU A 103 4.22 10.09 7.82
C LEU A 103 5.68 9.61 7.81
N ALA A 104 6.67 10.49 7.68
CA ALA A 104 8.09 10.12 7.77
C ALA A 104 8.43 9.56 9.16
N THR A 105 7.76 10.06 10.20
CA THR A 105 7.95 9.62 11.59
C THR A 105 7.07 8.42 11.98
N TRP A 106 6.15 8.00 11.10
CA TRP A 106 5.22 6.93 11.40
C TRP A 106 5.95 5.58 11.42
N PRO A 107 5.95 4.82 12.54
CA PRO A 107 6.69 3.56 12.62
C PRO A 107 6.18 2.45 11.68
N GLY A 108 4.96 2.61 11.13
CA GLY A 108 4.41 1.72 10.12
C GLY A 108 4.90 2.00 8.69
N LEU A 109 5.63 3.09 8.44
CA LEU A 109 6.11 3.49 7.12
C LEU A 109 6.92 2.39 6.40
N PRO A 110 7.86 1.68 7.05
CA PRO A 110 8.60 0.60 6.39
C PRO A 110 7.69 -0.51 5.86
N TYR A 111 6.61 -0.83 6.57
CA TYR A 111 5.63 -1.86 6.18
C TYR A 111 4.71 -1.39 5.04
N ALA A 112 4.40 -0.10 4.98
CA ALA A 112 3.70 0.49 3.85
C ALA A 112 4.55 0.44 2.56
N LEU A 113 5.82 0.81 2.65
CA LEU A 113 6.77 0.71 1.53
C LEU A 113 6.96 -0.74 1.09
N LEU A 114 7.13 -1.65 2.05
CA LEU A 114 7.20 -3.08 1.79
C LEU A 114 5.98 -3.60 1.04
N PHE A 115 4.77 -3.21 1.45
CA PHE A 115 3.55 -3.68 0.82
C PHE A 115 3.46 -3.25 -0.65
N LEU A 116 3.90 -2.03 -0.96
CA LEU A 116 3.96 -1.52 -2.33
C LEU A 116 5.08 -2.19 -3.14
N GLU A 117 6.24 -2.43 -2.54
CA GLU A 117 7.35 -3.16 -3.17
C GLU A 117 7.00 -4.62 -3.45
N TRP A 118 6.32 -5.30 -2.54
CA TRP A 118 5.82 -6.65 -2.76
C TRP A 118 4.85 -6.72 -3.93
N GLU A 119 3.95 -5.74 -4.06
CA GLU A 119 3.07 -5.64 -5.23
C GLU A 119 3.86 -5.42 -6.53
N ALA A 120 4.94 -4.65 -6.48
CA ALA A 120 5.77 -4.36 -7.64
C ALA A 120 6.64 -5.55 -8.06
N ARG A 121 7.32 -6.22 -7.12
CA ARG A 121 8.23 -7.35 -7.38
C ARG A 121 7.49 -8.65 -7.67
N TYR A 122 6.45 -8.96 -6.90
CA TYR A 122 5.75 -10.25 -6.94
C TYR A 122 4.23 -10.08 -7.16
N PRO A 123 3.81 -9.46 -8.28
CA PRO A 123 2.41 -9.06 -8.48
C PRO A 123 1.41 -10.23 -8.47
N ARG A 124 1.83 -11.44 -8.85
CA ARG A 124 0.98 -12.64 -8.82
C ARG A 124 0.73 -13.10 -7.38
N GLU A 125 1.77 -13.23 -6.58
CA GLU A 125 1.68 -13.58 -5.16
C GLU A 125 0.84 -12.55 -4.41
N TRP A 126 1.12 -11.26 -4.61
CA TRP A 126 0.32 -10.18 -4.01
C TRP A 126 -1.17 -10.28 -4.39
N THR A 127 -1.48 -10.58 -5.66
CA THR A 127 -2.88 -10.73 -6.13
C THR A 127 -3.60 -11.88 -5.44
N GLN A 128 -2.89 -13.00 -5.26
CA GLN A 128 -3.45 -14.20 -4.66
C GLN A 128 -3.68 -14.02 -3.15
N HIS A 129 -2.75 -13.35 -2.46
CA HIS A 129 -2.72 -13.37 -1.00
C HIS A 129 -3.23 -12.09 -0.32
N ALA A 130 -3.06 -10.91 -0.94
CA ALA A 130 -3.29 -9.64 -0.24
C ALA A 130 -3.87 -8.53 -1.15
N LYS A 131 -4.54 -8.90 -2.24
CA LYS A 131 -5.11 -7.95 -3.20
C LYS A 131 -6.00 -6.90 -2.51
N ALA A 132 -5.53 -5.66 -2.46
CA ALA A 132 -6.28 -4.51 -1.97
C ALA A 132 -5.94 -3.25 -2.75
N TRP A 133 -6.62 -3.05 -3.88
CA TRP A 133 -6.39 -1.88 -4.75
C TRP A 133 -6.68 -0.54 -4.06
N GLY A 134 -7.66 -0.51 -3.16
CA GLY A 134 -7.97 0.66 -2.34
C GLY A 134 -6.78 1.03 -1.45
N THR A 135 -6.26 0.06 -0.69
CA THR A 135 -5.07 0.27 0.16
C THR A 135 -3.85 0.68 -0.65
N LYS A 136 -3.57 0.01 -1.78
CA LYS A 136 -2.48 0.42 -2.69
C LYS A 136 -2.61 1.89 -3.09
N GLN A 137 -3.78 2.29 -3.58
CA GLN A 137 -4.01 3.68 -4.01
C GLN A 137 -3.83 4.67 -2.85
N SER A 138 -4.39 4.36 -1.68
CA SER A 138 -4.29 5.20 -0.50
C SER A 138 -2.84 5.37 -0.05
N LEU A 139 -2.05 4.29 -0.02
CA LEU A 139 -0.63 4.35 0.34
C LEU A 139 0.20 5.13 -0.68
N ILE A 140 -0.03 4.97 -1.98
CA ILE A 140 0.68 5.74 -3.01
C ILE A 140 0.45 7.25 -2.82
N ARG A 141 -0.78 7.65 -2.47
CA ARG A 141 -1.12 9.05 -2.21
C ARG A 141 -0.39 9.57 -0.98
N ASP A 142 -0.35 8.77 0.08
CA ASP A 142 0.36 9.11 1.31
C ASP A 142 1.86 9.28 1.05
N MET A 143 2.48 8.36 0.30
CA MET A 143 3.92 8.40 -0.01
C MET A 143 4.33 9.64 -0.80
N ALA A 144 3.41 10.21 -1.59
CA ALA A 144 3.65 11.47 -2.30
C ALA A 144 3.65 12.70 -1.38
N LEU A 145 3.17 12.58 -0.14
CA LEU A 145 3.09 13.67 0.85
C LEU A 145 4.17 13.59 1.94
N VAL A 146 4.87 12.46 2.06
CA VAL A 146 5.93 12.25 3.08
C VAL A 146 7.05 13.28 2.88
N HIS A 147 7.50 13.95 3.94
CA HIS A 147 8.73 14.74 3.87
C HIS A 147 9.92 13.80 3.69
N GLN A 148 10.68 13.99 2.62
CA GLN A 148 11.59 12.94 2.16
C GLN A 148 13.02 13.16 2.62
N GLU A 149 13.38 12.46 3.69
CA GLU A 149 14.78 12.09 3.92
C GLU A 149 15.33 11.28 2.73
N GLU A 150 16.63 11.38 2.50
CA GLU A 150 17.28 10.84 1.30
C GLU A 150 17.05 9.34 1.12
N ALA A 151 17.03 8.57 2.22
CA ALA A 151 16.78 7.12 2.18
C ALA A 151 15.36 6.78 1.70
N ILE A 152 14.35 7.52 2.15
CA ILE A 152 12.96 7.34 1.72
C ILE A 152 12.83 7.74 0.25
N ARG A 153 13.46 8.85 -0.16
CA ARG A 153 13.47 9.30 -1.55
C ARG A 153 14.06 8.23 -2.48
N ALA A 154 15.22 7.67 -2.12
CA ALA A 154 15.85 6.60 -2.89
C ALA A 154 14.93 5.37 -3.04
N LYS A 155 14.30 4.94 -1.93
CA LYS A 155 13.36 3.81 -1.95
C LYS A 155 12.13 4.07 -2.83
N LEU A 156 11.59 5.29 -2.81
CA LEU A 156 10.48 5.69 -3.66
C LEU A 156 10.89 5.77 -5.14
N THR A 157 12.09 6.23 -5.44
CA THR A 157 12.67 6.20 -6.80
C THR A 157 12.77 4.77 -7.32
N ASP A 158 13.32 3.84 -6.53
CA ASP A 158 13.40 2.42 -6.89
C ASP A 158 12.00 1.83 -7.14
N LEU A 159 11.02 2.20 -6.31
CA LEU A 159 9.64 1.74 -6.45
C LEU A 159 8.98 2.24 -7.74
N VAL A 160 9.20 3.51 -8.11
CA VAL A 160 8.71 4.05 -9.39
C VAL A 160 9.36 3.30 -10.56
N GLU A 161 10.66 3.05 -10.52
CA GLU A 161 11.38 2.29 -11.55
C GLU A 161 10.81 0.87 -11.69
N MET A 162 10.66 0.13 -10.59
CA MET A 162 10.07 -1.22 -10.61
C MET A 162 8.68 -1.24 -11.24
N VAL A 163 7.83 -0.26 -10.90
CA VAL A 163 6.45 -0.18 -11.40
C VAL A 163 6.39 0.17 -12.89
N VAL A 164 7.27 1.04 -13.39
CA VAL A 164 7.28 1.35 -14.82
C VAL A 164 7.85 0.22 -15.66
N LEU A 165 8.83 -0.55 -15.15
CA LEU A 165 9.47 -1.62 -15.92
C LEU A 165 8.58 -2.85 -16.13
N ARG A 166 7.61 -3.07 -15.23
CA ARG A 166 6.67 -4.21 -15.33
C ARG A 166 5.44 -3.90 -16.18
N ALA A 167 4.68 -4.94 -16.49
CA ALA A 167 3.37 -4.78 -17.14
C ALA A 167 2.44 -3.90 -16.29
N TYR A 168 1.68 -3.01 -16.95
CA TYR A 168 0.79 -2.06 -16.28
C TYR A 168 -0.32 -2.77 -15.50
N ARG A 169 -0.58 -2.31 -14.27
CA ARG A 169 -1.58 -2.85 -13.35
C ARG A 169 -2.50 -1.76 -12.81
N CYS A 170 -3.57 -2.20 -12.15
CA CYS A 170 -4.55 -1.29 -11.57
C CYS A 170 -3.87 -0.31 -10.60
N LYS A 171 -4.24 0.97 -10.73
CA LYS A 171 -3.73 2.11 -9.95
C LYS A 171 -2.28 2.49 -10.21
N ASP A 172 -1.58 1.87 -11.16
CA ASP A 172 -0.18 2.20 -11.45
C ASP A 172 0.02 3.65 -11.88
N ARG A 173 -0.95 4.26 -12.58
CA ARG A 173 -0.88 5.68 -12.89
C ARG A 173 -0.67 6.57 -11.65
N GLU A 174 -1.15 6.15 -10.48
CA GLU A 174 -1.09 6.98 -9.28
C GLU A 174 0.37 7.22 -8.85
N TYR A 175 1.32 6.36 -9.27
CA TYR A 175 2.76 6.52 -9.04
C TYR A 175 3.35 7.78 -9.69
N VAL A 176 2.66 8.42 -10.65
CA VAL A 176 3.08 9.75 -11.13
C VAL A 176 3.16 10.76 -9.97
N ARG A 177 2.29 10.64 -8.95
CA ARG A 177 2.34 11.52 -7.77
C ARG A 177 3.64 11.34 -7.00
N VAL A 178 4.05 10.09 -6.80
CA VAL A 178 5.32 9.75 -6.16
C VAL A 178 6.49 10.21 -7.03
N ALA A 179 6.43 9.97 -8.34
CA ALA A 179 7.44 10.44 -9.29
C ALA A 179 7.64 11.96 -9.24
N ARG A 180 6.55 12.74 -9.11
CA ARG A 180 6.63 14.20 -8.92
C ARG A 180 7.28 14.58 -7.60
N ALA A 181 6.97 13.86 -6.53
CA ALA A 181 7.55 14.12 -5.22
C ALA A 181 9.06 13.78 -5.15
N VAL A 182 9.53 12.84 -5.99
CA VAL A 182 10.94 12.37 -6.01
C VAL A 182 11.68 12.76 -7.29
N ASP A 183 11.15 13.74 -8.02
CA ASP A 183 11.70 14.16 -9.31
C ASP A 183 13.16 14.62 -9.16
N SER A 184 14.04 13.95 -9.88
CA SER A 184 15.49 14.11 -9.79
C SER A 184 16.14 13.67 -11.09
N ALA A 185 17.40 14.06 -11.30
CA ALA A 185 18.18 13.61 -12.44
C ALA A 185 18.31 12.07 -12.48
N ASP A 186 18.44 11.43 -11.32
CA ASP A 186 18.49 9.96 -11.20
C ASP A 186 17.19 9.31 -11.65
N LEU A 187 16.04 9.75 -11.11
CA LEU A 187 14.73 9.24 -11.54
C LEU A 187 14.52 9.45 -13.04
N ARG A 188 14.78 10.65 -13.55
CA ARG A 188 14.64 10.95 -14.98
C ARG A 188 15.53 10.03 -15.83
N GLY A 189 16.78 9.79 -15.43
CA GLY A 189 17.70 8.88 -16.11
C GLY A 189 17.15 7.44 -16.18
N ARG A 190 16.61 6.92 -15.07
CA ARG A 190 15.95 5.60 -15.02
C ARG A 190 14.74 5.52 -15.96
N LEU A 191 13.89 6.55 -15.95
CA LEU A 191 12.72 6.61 -16.83
C LEU A 191 13.11 6.68 -18.31
N TYR A 192 14.13 7.44 -18.68
CA TYR A 192 14.63 7.47 -20.06
C TYR A 192 15.16 6.11 -20.52
N ARG A 193 15.88 5.37 -19.66
CA ARG A 193 16.28 3.99 -19.97
C ARG A 193 15.07 3.08 -20.17
N ALA A 194 14.03 3.20 -19.35
CA ALA A 194 12.80 2.43 -19.51
C ALA A 194 12.07 2.77 -20.83
N VAL A 195 12.10 4.03 -21.28
CA VAL A 195 11.60 4.46 -22.59
C VAL A 195 12.37 3.82 -23.76
N GLY A 196 13.67 3.57 -23.58
CA GLY A 196 14.52 2.91 -24.56
C GLY A 196 14.46 1.37 -24.54
N SER A 197 13.73 0.76 -23.60
CA SER A 197 13.71 -0.70 -23.44
C SER A 197 12.83 -1.41 -24.48
N ASP A 198 13.05 -2.72 -24.66
CA ASP A 198 12.23 -3.54 -25.56
C ASP A 198 10.81 -3.80 -25.04
N SER A 199 10.54 -3.54 -23.75
CA SER A 199 9.24 -3.77 -23.14
C SER A 199 8.24 -2.68 -23.57
N PRO A 200 7.18 -3.02 -24.35
CA PRO A 200 6.20 -2.02 -24.79
C PRO A 200 5.49 -1.34 -23.60
N TRP A 201 5.28 -2.10 -22.52
CA TRP A 201 4.70 -1.59 -21.28
C TRP A 201 5.60 -0.55 -20.62
N ALA A 202 6.90 -0.85 -20.51
CA ALA A 202 7.86 0.06 -19.91
C ALA A 202 8.01 1.34 -20.71
N ARG A 203 8.09 1.23 -22.05
CA ARG A 203 8.15 2.40 -22.93
C ARG A 203 6.93 3.30 -22.77
N CYS A 204 5.73 2.71 -22.78
CA CYS A 204 4.50 3.47 -22.68
C CYS A 204 4.35 4.14 -21.30
N HIS A 205 4.61 3.40 -20.22
CA HIS A 205 4.41 3.91 -18.87
C HIS A 205 5.48 4.93 -18.46
N ALA A 206 6.77 4.64 -18.68
CA ALA A 206 7.84 5.58 -18.37
C ALA A 206 7.73 6.86 -19.19
N GLY A 207 7.36 6.76 -20.48
CA GLY A 207 7.12 7.92 -21.32
C GLY A 207 5.97 8.80 -20.82
N TYR A 208 4.90 8.19 -20.28
CA TYR A 208 3.81 8.93 -19.68
C TYR A 208 4.24 9.68 -18.42
N VAL A 209 5.03 9.02 -17.56
CA VAL A 209 5.55 9.63 -16.33
C VAL A 209 6.43 10.83 -16.69
N LEU A 210 7.40 10.67 -17.59
CA LEU A 210 8.25 11.77 -18.07
C LEU A 210 7.43 12.93 -18.63
N TRP A 211 6.46 12.64 -19.51
CA TRP A 211 5.60 13.65 -20.10
C TRP A 211 4.82 14.49 -19.07
N LEU A 212 4.42 13.87 -17.94
CA LEU A 212 3.77 14.53 -16.81
C LEU A 212 4.74 15.20 -15.82
N LEU A 213 6.01 14.79 -15.77
CA LEU A 213 7.06 15.50 -15.02
C LEU A 213 7.44 16.80 -15.72
N ASP A 214 7.48 16.81 -17.05
CA ASP A 214 7.71 18.03 -17.84
C ASP A 214 6.51 19.00 -17.82
N ARG A 215 5.36 18.57 -17.29
CA ARG A 215 4.09 19.32 -17.25
C ARG A 215 3.47 19.22 -15.85
N PRO A 216 4.03 19.89 -14.84
CA PRO A 216 3.57 19.77 -13.45
C PRO A 216 2.08 20.14 -13.28
N ASP A 217 1.60 21.12 -14.04
CA ASP A 217 0.21 21.60 -14.00
C ASP A 217 -0.79 20.62 -14.64
N MET A 218 -0.32 19.68 -15.45
CA MET A 218 -1.21 18.73 -16.11
C MET A 218 -1.74 17.72 -15.09
N PRO A 219 -3.07 17.51 -14.99
CA PRO A 219 -3.61 16.57 -14.02
C PRO A 219 -3.42 15.12 -14.49
N ASN A 220 -3.00 14.26 -13.55
CA ASN A 220 -2.96 12.81 -13.78
C ASN A 220 -4.37 12.20 -13.60
N THR A 221 -5.14 12.14 -14.68
CA THR A 221 -6.50 11.59 -14.69
C THR A 221 -6.62 10.32 -15.54
N PRO A 222 -7.63 9.46 -15.29
CA PRO A 222 -7.95 8.34 -16.18
C PRO A 222 -8.13 8.73 -17.65
N HIS A 223 -8.66 9.93 -17.92
CA HIS A 223 -8.89 10.41 -19.27
C HIS A 223 -7.56 10.73 -19.96
N VAL A 224 -6.68 11.46 -19.29
CA VAL A 224 -5.35 11.82 -19.80
C VAL A 224 -4.50 10.57 -20.07
N TRP A 225 -4.54 9.57 -19.17
CA TRP A 225 -3.89 8.28 -19.42
C TRP A 225 -4.42 7.56 -20.66
N ARG A 226 -5.74 7.48 -20.83
CA ARG A 226 -6.33 6.82 -22.01
C ARG A 226 -5.97 7.52 -23.31
N ALA A 227 -5.98 8.86 -23.32
CA ALA A 227 -5.56 9.65 -24.47
C ALA A 227 -4.09 9.38 -24.84
N TRP A 228 -3.21 9.31 -23.84
CA TRP A 228 -1.80 8.95 -24.05
C TRP A 228 -1.63 7.55 -24.68
N VAL A 229 -2.29 6.54 -24.11
CA VAL A 229 -2.20 5.15 -24.61
C VAL A 229 -2.76 5.05 -26.04
N ALA A 230 -3.88 5.72 -26.33
CA ALA A 230 -4.45 5.75 -27.68
C ALA A 230 -3.50 6.43 -28.69
N GLY A 231 -2.87 7.55 -28.31
CA GLY A 231 -1.88 8.22 -29.15
C GLY A 231 -0.63 7.38 -29.41
N LYS A 232 -0.18 6.58 -28.42
CA LYS A 232 0.93 5.62 -28.60
C LYS A 232 0.55 4.43 -29.47
N ALA A 233 -0.67 3.92 -29.35
CA ALA A 233 -1.16 2.84 -30.21
C ALA A 233 -1.25 3.30 -31.68
N ALA A 234 -1.70 4.54 -31.91
CA ALA A 234 -1.74 5.13 -33.26
C ALA A 234 -0.35 5.39 -33.88
N ALA A 235 0.68 5.62 -33.06
CA ALA A 235 2.06 5.80 -33.52
C ALA A 235 2.84 4.49 -33.76
N LEU A 236 2.24 3.34 -33.41
CA LEU A 236 2.81 2.00 -33.59
C LEU A 236 2.14 1.22 -34.74
N MET A 237 1.09 1.79 -35.37
CA MET A 237 0.44 1.31 -36.58
C MET A 237 0.93 2.11 -37.79
#